data_AF-A0A7J0H9M7-F1
#
_entry.id   AF-A0A7J0H9M7-F1
#
_cell.length_a   1.000
_cell.length_b   1.000
_cell.length_c   1.000
_cell.angle_alpha   90.00
_cell.angle_beta   90.00
_cell.angle_gamma   90.00
#
_symmetry.space_group_name_H-M   'P 1'
#
loop_
_entity.id
_entity.type
_entity.pdbx_description
1 polymer ?
#
loop_
_entity_poly.entity_id
_entity_poly.type
_entity_poly.pdbx_seq_one_letter_code
_entity_poly.pdbx_strand_id
1 'polypeptide(L)'
;MGAKGSILITMSSISCAPAFKVNVVDTVGCGDSFVAAIACGFIHNLSMVHALTIANAAGAATAMDCGGGRNVATLKQVRELMEAANLNEDEKFWNELIDENLDAEEITFLSRMVINGRNNRMNRVLLQKIVSEMLPKLEAAWVNG
;
A
#
# COMPACT_ATOMS: atom_id res chain seq x y z
N MET A 1 -8.66 -1.52 5.20
CA MET A 1 -9.03 -1.13 6.58
C MET A 1 -8.99 0.40 6.76
N GLY A 2 -9.49 1.18 5.77
CA GLY A 2 -9.48 2.64 5.84
C GLY A 2 -8.11 3.23 6.18
N ALA A 3 -8.10 4.17 7.13
CA ALA A 3 -6.89 4.86 7.60
C ALA A 3 -5.82 3.94 8.22
N LYS A 4 -6.12 2.67 8.50
CA LYS A 4 -5.13 1.70 9.00
C LYS A 4 -4.32 1.04 7.89
N GLY A 5 -4.77 1.13 6.64
CA GLY A 5 -4.12 0.47 5.50
C GLY A 5 -4.75 -0.88 5.17
N SER A 6 -3.94 -1.88 4.87
CA SER A 6 -4.37 -3.15 4.29
C SER A 6 -3.46 -4.31 4.69
N ILE A 7 -4.04 -5.51 4.71
CA ILE A 7 -3.34 -6.77 4.96
C ILE A 7 -3.77 -7.76 3.88
N LEU A 8 -2.82 -8.51 3.35
CA LEU A 8 -3.05 -9.65 2.48
C LEU A 8 -2.46 -10.89 3.14
N ILE A 9 -3.32 -11.89 3.34
CA ILE A 9 -2.96 -13.15 3.99
C ILE A 9 -3.06 -14.26 2.95
N THR A 10 -2.02 -15.08 2.87
CA THR A 10 -1.94 -16.27 2.02
C THR A 10 -1.54 -17.45 2.90
N MET A 11 -1.58 -18.67 2.37
CA MET A 11 -1.17 -19.86 3.13
C MET A 11 0.32 -19.88 3.54
N SER A 12 1.15 -18.99 2.98
CA SER A 12 2.60 -18.99 3.20
C SER A 12 3.15 -17.67 3.73
N SER A 13 2.37 -16.59 3.65
CA SER A 13 2.87 -15.25 3.94
C SER A 13 1.77 -14.26 4.24
N ILE A 14 2.16 -13.25 5.01
CA ILE A 14 1.34 -12.09 5.33
C ILE A 14 2.06 -10.84 4.84
N SER A 15 1.35 -10.02 4.09
CA SER A 15 1.84 -8.71 3.64
C SER A 15 0.98 -7.61 4.24
N CYS A 16 1.63 -6.66 4.89
CA CYS A 16 1.00 -5.54 5.56
C CYS A 16 1.47 -4.23 4.93
N ALA A 17 0.54 -3.34 4.62
CA ALA A 17 0.85 -2.00 4.16
C ALA A 17 0.01 -0.97 4.93
N PRO A 18 0.64 -0.04 5.67
CA PRO A 18 -0.04 1.11 6.25
C PRO A 18 -0.69 2.00 5.17
N ALA A 19 -1.74 2.73 5.56
CA ALA A 19 -2.35 3.72 4.67
C ALA A 19 -1.47 4.97 4.54
N PHE A 20 -1.69 5.74 3.47
CA PHE A 20 -1.16 7.08 3.35
C PHE A 20 -2.03 8.07 4.15
N LYS A 21 -1.40 8.97 4.89
CA LYS A 21 -2.08 10.06 5.59
C LYS A 21 -2.43 11.15 4.59
N VAL A 22 -3.72 11.35 4.38
CA VAL A 22 -4.28 12.32 3.43
C VAL A 22 -5.41 13.11 4.08
N ASN A 23 -5.72 14.28 3.52
CA ASN A 23 -6.93 15.02 3.88
C ASN A 23 -8.12 14.42 3.12
N VAL A 24 -9.03 13.76 3.83
CA VAL A 24 -10.18 13.06 3.23
C VAL A 24 -11.30 14.04 2.95
N VAL A 25 -11.78 14.05 1.70
CA VAL A 25 -12.94 14.82 1.23
C VAL A 25 -14.15 13.90 1.08
N ASP A 26 -13.96 12.74 0.44
CA ASP A 26 -14.98 11.73 0.20
C ASP A 26 -14.35 10.33 0.29
N THR A 27 -15.14 9.28 0.47
CA THR A 27 -14.66 7.89 0.47
C THR A 27 -15.31 7.02 -0.60
N VAL A 28 -16.29 7.55 -1.32
CA VAL A 28 -16.94 6.87 -2.45
C VAL A 28 -15.90 6.54 -3.53
N GLY A 29 -15.89 5.29 -4.02
CA GLY A 29 -14.96 4.83 -5.06
C GLY A 29 -13.54 4.50 -4.57
N CYS A 30 -13.21 4.74 -3.30
CA CYS A 30 -11.89 4.38 -2.75
C CYS A 30 -11.64 2.86 -2.80
N GLY A 31 -12.68 2.07 -2.53
CA GLY A 31 -12.63 0.60 -2.63
C GLY A 31 -12.43 0.12 -4.07
N ASP A 32 -13.14 0.71 -5.03
CA ASP A 32 -13.00 0.36 -6.46
C ASP A 32 -11.60 0.68 -6.97
N SER A 33 -11.07 1.84 -6.58
CA SER A 33 -9.70 2.26 -6.91
C SER A 33 -8.65 1.33 -6.30
N PHE A 34 -8.88 0.91 -5.05
CA PHE A 34 -8.03 -0.07 -4.36
C PHE A 34 -8.05 -1.41 -5.11
N VAL A 35 -9.23 -1.94 -5.45
CA VAL A 35 -9.36 -3.23 -6.16
C VAL A 35 -8.73 -3.16 -7.55
N ALA A 36 -8.94 -2.07 -8.30
CA ALA A 36 -8.33 -1.87 -9.60
C ALA A 36 -6.78 -1.87 -9.52
N ALA A 37 -6.22 -1.20 -8.51
CA ALA A 37 -4.79 -1.18 -8.27
C ALA A 37 -4.24 -2.55 -7.83
N ILE A 38 -4.99 -3.33 -7.04
CA ILE A 38 -4.64 -4.73 -6.76
C ILE A 38 -4.60 -5.54 -8.05
N ALA A 39 -5.67 -5.52 -8.86
CA ALA A 39 -5.72 -6.25 -10.11
C ALA A 39 -4.55 -5.88 -11.04
N CYS A 40 -4.24 -4.58 -11.18
CA CYS A 40 -3.08 -4.09 -11.89
C CYS A 40 -1.78 -4.69 -11.34
N GLY A 41 -1.60 -4.68 -10.01
CA GLY A 41 -0.40 -5.24 -9.39
C GLY A 41 -0.22 -6.74 -9.67
N PHE A 42 -1.30 -7.52 -9.65
CA PHE A 42 -1.25 -8.94 -10.01
C PHE A 42 -0.92 -9.16 -11.49
N ILE A 43 -1.55 -8.42 -12.40
CA ILE A 43 -1.29 -8.51 -13.86
C ILE A 43 0.19 -8.21 -14.17
N HIS A 44 0.80 -7.28 -13.44
CA HIS A 44 2.21 -6.90 -13.61
C HIS A 44 3.18 -7.69 -12.72
N ASN A 45 2.75 -8.80 -12.11
CA ASN A 45 3.57 -9.67 -11.25
C ASN A 45 4.31 -8.91 -10.14
N LEU A 46 3.66 -7.91 -9.55
CA LEU A 46 4.21 -7.22 -8.39
C LEU A 46 4.21 -8.14 -7.17
N SER A 47 5.17 -7.94 -6.27
CA SER A 47 5.09 -8.60 -4.97
C SER A 47 3.88 -8.09 -4.19
N MET A 48 3.39 -8.90 -3.24
CA MET A 48 2.17 -8.61 -2.49
C MET A 48 2.23 -7.26 -1.76
N VAL A 49 3.34 -6.94 -1.10
CA VAL A 49 3.53 -5.64 -0.43
C VAL A 49 3.54 -4.47 -1.42
N HIS A 50 4.05 -4.66 -2.64
CA HIS A 50 4.05 -3.64 -3.69
C HIS A 50 2.61 -3.38 -4.18
N ALA A 51 1.85 -4.44 -4.44
CA ALA A 51 0.44 -4.34 -4.83
C ALA A 51 -0.40 -3.63 -3.76
N LEU A 52 -0.20 -3.97 -2.48
CA LEU A 52 -0.89 -3.29 -1.39
C LEU A 52 -0.49 -1.81 -1.27
N THR A 53 0.78 -1.49 -1.51
CA THR A 53 1.28 -0.10 -1.46
C THR A 53 0.58 0.76 -2.50
N ILE A 54 0.54 0.32 -3.77
CA ILE A 54 -0.16 1.07 -4.83
C ILE A 54 -1.68 1.13 -4.59
N ALA A 55 -2.26 0.06 -4.03
CA ALA A 55 -3.70 0.03 -3.77
C ALA A 55 -4.10 1.00 -2.64
N ASN A 56 -3.30 1.08 -1.58
CA ASN A 56 -3.49 2.08 -0.53
C ASN A 56 -3.30 3.50 -1.06
N ALA A 57 -2.32 3.72 -1.95
CA ALA A 57 -2.10 5.03 -2.57
C ALA A 57 -3.27 5.42 -3.49
N ALA A 58 -3.79 4.48 -4.30
CA ALA A 58 -4.95 4.70 -5.17
C ALA A 58 -6.22 5.02 -4.36
N GLY A 59 -6.52 4.23 -3.33
CA GLY A 59 -7.64 4.50 -2.44
C GLY A 59 -7.51 5.85 -1.74
N ALA A 60 -6.33 6.19 -1.24
CA ALA A 60 -6.07 7.48 -0.59
C ALA A 60 -6.18 8.66 -1.55
N ALA A 61 -5.67 8.53 -2.79
CA ALA A 61 -5.79 9.56 -3.81
C ALA A 61 -7.25 9.82 -4.21
N THR A 62 -8.05 8.76 -4.37
CA THR A 62 -9.50 8.90 -4.62
C THR A 62 -10.20 9.57 -3.44
N ALA A 63 -9.72 9.35 -2.21
CA ALA A 63 -10.32 9.96 -1.02
C ALA A 63 -10.09 11.48 -0.90
N MET A 64 -9.12 12.03 -1.63
CA MET A 64 -8.72 13.45 -1.55
C MET A 64 -9.59 14.38 -2.40
N ASP A 65 -10.51 13.84 -3.20
CA ASP A 65 -11.40 14.60 -4.07
C ASP A 65 -12.85 14.16 -3.86
N CYS A 66 -13.82 14.90 -4.40
CA CYS A 66 -15.23 14.52 -4.36
C CYS A 66 -15.44 13.22 -5.15
N GLY A 67 -15.70 12.14 -4.41
CA GLY A 67 -15.84 10.78 -4.88
C GLY A 67 -17.22 10.56 -5.50
N GLY A 68 -17.27 10.55 -6.83
CA GLY A 68 -18.51 10.27 -7.55
C GLY A 68 -18.28 10.24 -9.06
N GLY A 69 -18.74 9.17 -9.71
CA GLY A 69 -18.64 9.03 -11.17
C GLY A 69 -17.21 8.77 -11.66
N ARG A 70 -16.66 9.67 -12.48
CA ARG A 70 -15.34 9.52 -13.15
C ARG A 70 -14.16 10.11 -12.37
N ASN A 71 -14.40 10.67 -11.19
CA ASN A 71 -13.37 11.23 -10.33
C ASN A 71 -12.69 10.13 -9.52
N VAL A 72 -11.86 9.33 -10.20
CA VAL A 72 -10.97 8.33 -9.59
C VAL A 72 -9.54 8.85 -9.57
N ALA A 73 -8.71 8.27 -8.71
CA ALA A 73 -7.29 8.58 -8.61
C ALA A 73 -6.59 8.57 -9.98
N THR A 74 -5.90 9.66 -10.30
CA THR A 74 -4.96 9.71 -11.42
C THR A 74 -3.61 9.12 -11.02
N LEU A 75 -2.86 8.62 -12.00
CA LEU A 75 -1.49 8.14 -11.78
C LEU A 75 -0.61 9.21 -11.12
N LYS A 76 -0.78 10.47 -11.52
CA LYS A 76 -0.02 11.59 -10.95
C LYS A 76 -0.27 11.70 -9.44
N GLN A 77 -1.53 11.65 -9.00
CA GLN A 77 -1.87 11.70 -7.58
C GLN A 77 -1.33 10.49 -6.81
N VAL A 78 -1.43 9.29 -7.38
CA VAL A 78 -0.88 8.06 -6.77
C VAL A 78 0.62 8.18 -6.57
N ARG A 79 1.34 8.65 -7.60
CA ARG A 79 2.77 8.90 -7.54
C ARG A 79 3.13 9.92 -6.46
N GLU A 80 2.49 11.09 -6.49
CA GLU A 80 2.78 12.18 -5.54
C GLU A 80 2.59 11.71 -4.10
N LEU A 81 1.57 10.88 -3.83
CA LEU A 81 1.37 10.27 -2.52
C LEU A 81 2.48 9.30 -2.12
N MET A 82 2.90 8.43 -3.05
CA MET A 82 3.96 7.48 -2.80
C MET A 82 5.31 8.17 -2.54
N GLU A 83 5.62 9.23 -3.30
CA GLU A 83 6.83 10.04 -3.15
C GLU A 83 6.84 10.84 -1.84
N ALA A 84 5.69 11.42 -1.45
CA ALA A 84 5.55 12.15 -0.18
C ALA A 84 5.79 11.26 1.05
N ALA A 85 5.64 9.93 0.88
CA ALA A 85 5.98 8.92 1.87
C ALA A 85 5.35 9.13 3.27
N ASN A 86 4.17 9.76 3.32
CA ASN A 86 3.50 10.07 4.58
C ASN A 86 2.59 8.91 5.03
N LEU A 87 3.18 7.86 5.59
CA LEU A 87 2.45 6.66 6.04
C LEU A 87 1.83 6.82 7.44
N ASN A 88 0.69 6.16 7.66
CA ASN A 88 0.06 5.98 8.97
C ASN A 88 0.60 4.74 9.69
N GLU A 89 1.86 4.79 10.09
CA GLU A 89 2.56 3.73 10.82
C GLU A 89 2.19 3.78 12.31
N ASP A 90 1.05 3.21 12.67
CA ASP A 90 0.72 2.94 14.08
C ASP A 90 1.45 1.66 14.52
N GLU A 91 2.69 1.82 14.99
CA GLU A 91 3.53 0.67 15.41
C GLU A 91 2.86 -0.17 16.50
N LYS A 92 2.14 0.46 17.44
CA LYS A 92 1.46 -0.26 18.51
C LYS A 92 0.38 -1.17 17.95
N PHE A 93 -0.48 -0.63 17.08
CA PHE A 93 -1.52 -1.41 16.40
C PHE A 93 -0.93 -2.59 15.61
N TRP A 94 0.14 -2.35 14.86
CA TRP A 94 0.76 -3.38 14.03
C TRP A 94 1.48 -4.46 14.84
N ASN A 95 2.13 -4.09 15.95
CA ASN A 95 2.75 -5.07 16.85
C ASN A 95 1.69 -5.93 17.54
N GLU A 96 0.62 -5.32 18.08
CA GLU A 96 -0.48 -6.07 18.71
C GLU A 96 -1.14 -7.05 17.74
N LEU A 97 -1.41 -6.61 16.50
CA LEU A 97 -2.06 -7.44 15.49
C LEU A 97 -1.20 -8.63 15.04
N ILE A 98 0.13 -8.47 15.07
CA ILE A 98 1.08 -9.46 14.56
C ILE A 98 1.55 -10.41 15.67
N ASP A 99 1.69 -9.94 16.90
CA ASP A 99 2.13 -10.74 18.05
C ASP A 99 1.08 -11.79 18.47
N GLU A 100 -0.21 -11.55 18.20
CA GLU A 100 -1.29 -12.41 18.68
C GLU A 100 -1.53 -13.69 17.85
N ASN A 101 -0.93 -13.90 16.66
CA ASN A 101 -1.54 -14.87 15.72
C ASN A 101 -0.68 -15.76 14.80
N LEU A 102 0.65 -15.85 14.90
CA LEU A 102 1.41 -16.47 13.81
C LEU A 102 2.54 -17.41 14.25
N ASP A 103 2.23 -18.71 14.26
CA ASP A 103 3.19 -19.79 14.48
C ASP A 103 3.98 -20.20 13.21
N ALA A 104 3.69 -19.69 12.01
CA ALA A 104 4.29 -20.26 10.79
C ALA A 104 4.55 -19.35 9.56
N GLU A 105 4.06 -18.10 9.48
CA GLU A 105 4.08 -17.36 8.20
C GLU A 105 5.12 -16.22 8.15
N GLU A 106 5.78 -16.07 7.00
CA GLU A 106 6.68 -14.94 6.74
C GLU A 106 5.88 -13.64 6.66
N ILE A 107 6.24 -12.66 7.51
CA ILE A 107 5.53 -11.38 7.58
C ILE A 107 6.34 -10.30 6.88
N THR A 108 5.78 -9.71 5.83
CA THR A 108 6.36 -8.57 5.12
C THR A 108 5.59 -7.30 5.48
N PHE A 109 6.28 -6.28 5.96
CA PHE A 109 5.68 -5.02 6.41
C PHE A 109 6.26 -3.83 5.67
N LEU A 110 5.41 -3.03 5.01
CA LEU A 110 5.81 -1.75 4.43
C LEU A 110 6.14 -0.75 5.53
N SER A 111 7.31 -0.12 5.46
CA SER A 111 7.68 0.95 6.39
C SER A 111 8.38 2.11 5.70
N ARG A 112 8.25 3.31 6.28
CA ARG A 112 8.99 4.51 5.89
C ARG A 112 10.44 4.49 6.37
N MET A 113 10.73 3.84 7.50
CA MET A 113 12.06 3.84 8.13
C MET A 113 12.68 2.45 8.16
N VAL A 114 14.02 2.40 8.07
CA VAL A 114 14.77 1.19 8.45
C VAL A 114 14.80 1.16 9.96
N ILE A 115 13.94 0.35 10.58
CA ILE A 115 14.04 0.11 12.01
C ILE A 115 15.16 -0.91 12.22
N ASN A 116 16.27 -0.47 12.84
CA ASN A 116 17.29 -1.36 13.38
C ASN A 116 16.75 -2.05 14.65
N GLY A 117 15.79 -2.95 14.44
CA GLY A 117 15.13 -3.73 15.48
C GLY A 117 14.76 -5.07 14.87
N ARG A 118 15.61 -6.06 15.07
CA ARG A 118 15.41 -7.40 14.52
C ARG A 118 14.40 -8.14 15.40
N ASN A 119 13.10 -7.95 15.14
CA ASN A 119 12.15 -9.00 15.45
C ASN A 119 12.33 -10.07 14.35
N ASN A 120 12.92 -11.21 14.69
CA ASN A 120 13.36 -12.26 13.75
C ASN A 120 12.27 -12.79 12.78
N ARG A 121 11.01 -12.34 12.87
CA ARG A 121 9.86 -12.79 12.09
C ARG A 121 9.30 -11.75 11.09
N MET A 122 9.73 -10.48 11.16
CA MET A 122 9.16 -9.40 10.34
C MET A 122 10.20 -8.85 9.35
N ASN A 123 9.93 -9.01 8.06
CA ASN A 123 10.68 -8.44 6.95
C ASN A 123 10.12 -7.06 6.61
N ARG A 124 10.84 -6.00 6.98
CA ARG A 124 10.43 -4.62 6.66
C ARG A 124 10.92 -4.23 5.27
N VAL A 125 10.01 -3.72 4.44
CA VAL A 125 10.30 -3.19 3.10
C VAL A 125 10.16 -1.69 3.13
N LEU A 126 11.22 -0.99 2.72
CA LEU A 126 11.21 0.47 2.64
C LEU A 126 10.29 0.96 1.54
N LEU A 127 9.42 1.92 1.85
CA LEU A 127 8.59 2.59 0.86
C LEU A 127 9.44 3.21 -0.26
N GLN A 128 10.57 3.83 0.08
CA GLN A 128 11.49 4.40 -0.92
C GLN A 128 12.03 3.36 -1.90
N LYS A 129 12.28 2.13 -1.42
CA LYS A 129 12.67 1.01 -2.29
C LYS A 129 11.53 0.68 -3.26
N ILE A 130 10.30 0.55 -2.75
CA ILE A 130 9.11 0.29 -3.58
C ILE A 130 8.94 1.40 -4.62
N VAL A 131 9.00 2.67 -4.22
CA VAL A 131 8.89 3.83 -5.13
C VAL A 131 9.91 3.71 -6.26
N SER A 132 11.18 3.47 -5.94
CA SER A 132 12.25 3.36 -6.94
C SER A 132 12.08 2.18 -7.91
N GLU A 133 11.52 1.05 -7.44
CA GLU A 133 11.30 -0.14 -8.25
C GLU A 133 10.00 -0.07 -9.07
N MET A 134 9.01 0.68 -8.60
CA MET A 134 7.65 0.71 -9.14
C MET A 134 7.40 1.84 -10.12
N LEU A 135 7.82 3.07 -9.80
CA LEU A 135 7.52 4.24 -10.62
C LEU A 135 7.91 4.05 -12.10
N PRO A 136 9.14 3.56 -12.40
CA PRO A 136 9.54 3.34 -13.79
C PRO A 136 8.68 2.29 -14.52
N LYS A 137 8.21 1.26 -13.79
CA LYS A 137 7.36 0.19 -14.35
C LYS A 137 5.95 0.68 -14.64
N LEU A 138 5.39 1.50 -13.74
CA LEU A 138 4.09 2.12 -13.92
C LEU A 138 4.10 3.09 -15.11
N GLU A 139 5.16 3.90 -15.25
CA GLU A 139 5.34 4.78 -16.41
C GLU A 139 5.42 4.00 -17.72
N ALA A 140 6.25 2.96 -17.78
CA ALA A 140 6.44 2.17 -18.98
C ALA A 140 5.19 1.37 -19.40
N ALA A 141 4.42 0.85 -18.43
CA ALA A 141 3.19 0.12 -18.69
C ALA A 141 2.08 1.04 -19.24
N TRP A 142 2.07 2.33 -18.87
CA TRP A 142 1.04 3.27 -19.29
C TRP A 142 1.37 4.09 -20.54
N VAL A 143 2.64 4.23 -20.93
CA VAL A 143 3.00 4.84 -22.22
C VAL A 143 2.64 3.92 -23.41
N ASN A 144 2.53 2.62 -23.16
CA ASN A 144 2.29 1.60 -24.18
C ASN A 144 0.85 1.01 -24.16
N GLY A 145 -0.07 1.61 -23.40
CA GLY A 145 -1.46 1.15 -23.21
C GLY A 145 -2.50 2.04 -23.89
#